data_AF-N1NX32-F1
#
_entry.id   AF-N1NX32-F1
#
_cell.length_a   1.000
_cell.length_b   1.000
_cell.length_c   1.000
_cell.angle_alpha   90.00
_cell.angle_beta   90.00
_cell.angle_gamma   90.00
#
_symmetry.space_group_name_H-M   'P 1'
#
loop_
_entity.id
_entity.type
_entity.pdbx_description
1 polymer ?
#
loop_
_entity_poly.entity_id
_entity_poly.type
_entity_poly.pdbx_seq_one_letter_code
_entity_poly.pdbx_strand_id
1 'polypeptide(L)'
;MDGALINSVLYVSPRNGAHYFVELTEKHLLAFEMLNSMCLLENYDHVLLFLECQFGKSHNLAVIPFDIILVLFTLSTLSEYYKEPILRANDPYNTSRETLSRRALKLLQKYLAILKEFDSEQYNLYDLELLRCQFFLAIDTLTPKKQKWGFDRFRRTKSESGVTYRQNASVDPELDQAKTFKNPYRSYISCLEQRNTILGNRLLNLKLNEPGEFINMILWTLSNSLQESTPLFLSSHEIWMPLLEILIDLFSCRQDYFIQHEVAQNVSKSLFVQRLSESPLAVFFESLNTRNFANRFSEYVFLNCDYKLPSDNYATPVHPVYNGENTIVDTYIPTIKCSPLYKSQKSLALRRKLIGSCFKLLLRVPDGHRLITPRIVADDVIQGISRTLASFNDILQFKKFFMTENLSQESYFIPLLAEGTLSEILKDTQECVVILTLVENLSDGVSFCNEVIGLVKSKCFAFTEQCSQASYEEAVLNIEKCDVCLLVLLRYLLHLIGTEAILDAKEQLEMLHAIEKNDSGRRQWAKALNLGNDPPLLYPIVSQMFGVHDKSVIIE
;
A
#
# COMPACT_ATOMS: atom_id res chain seq x y z
N MET A 1 -12.46 -49.72 -6.09
CA MET A 1 -12.25 -49.65 -4.64
C MET A 1 -10.92 -50.37 -4.44
N ASP A 2 -9.78 -49.71 -4.29
CA ASP A 2 -9.44 -48.52 -3.48
C ASP A 2 -8.49 -47.62 -4.31
N GLY A 3 -8.60 -46.30 -4.32
CA GLY A 3 -8.68 -45.42 -3.15
C GLY A 3 -7.30 -45.01 -2.62
N ALA A 4 -6.23 -45.06 -3.45
CA ALA A 4 -4.91 -44.60 -3.04
C ALA A 4 -4.85 -43.07 -2.98
N LEU A 5 -5.08 -42.54 -1.78
CA LEU A 5 -4.74 -41.20 -1.34
C LEU A 5 -3.29 -40.87 -1.72
N ILE A 6 -3.10 -40.00 -2.72
CA ILE A 6 -1.84 -39.27 -2.95
C ILE A 6 -1.79 -38.16 -1.89
N ASN A 7 -1.52 -38.55 -0.65
CA ASN A 7 -1.28 -37.64 0.47
C ASN A 7 0.20 -37.72 0.85
N SER A 8 0.99 -36.80 0.30
CA SER A 8 2.07 -36.06 0.99
C SER A 8 2.93 -35.36 -0.06
N VAL A 9 2.79 -34.03 -0.15
CA VAL A 9 3.84 -33.20 -0.73
C VAL A 9 5.04 -33.34 0.21
N LEU A 10 6.08 -34.05 -0.23
CA LEU A 10 7.31 -34.22 0.54
C LEU A 10 8.06 -32.87 0.52
N TYR A 11 7.94 -32.12 1.61
CA TYR A 11 8.82 -30.98 1.88
C TYR A 11 10.24 -31.53 2.09
N VAL A 12 11.11 -31.37 1.09
CA VAL A 12 12.52 -31.72 1.23
C VAL A 12 13.14 -30.76 2.24
N SER A 13 13.55 -31.29 3.40
CA SER A 13 14.34 -30.53 4.37
C SER A 13 15.61 -30.01 3.68
N PRO A 14 15.85 -28.69 3.66
CA PRO A 14 16.91 -28.15 2.83
C PRO A 14 18.24 -28.38 3.52
N ARG A 15 19.08 -29.24 2.92
CA ARG A 15 20.53 -29.14 3.11
C ARG A 15 21.14 -27.98 2.30
N ASN A 16 20.38 -27.23 1.47
CA ASN A 16 20.79 -25.97 0.79
C ASN A 16 19.69 -25.28 -0.08
N GLY A 17 18.38 -25.52 0.15
CA GLY A 17 17.26 -24.96 -0.67
C GLY A 17 16.35 -24.00 0.09
N ALA A 18 15.49 -23.25 -0.62
CA ALA A 18 14.45 -22.40 -0.01
C ALA A 18 13.41 -23.24 0.75
N HIS A 19 12.85 -22.71 1.85
CA HIS A 19 11.93 -23.44 2.75
C HIS A 19 10.57 -23.86 2.12
N TYR A 20 10.31 -23.42 0.90
CA TYR A 20 9.09 -23.65 0.13
C TYR A 20 9.37 -24.31 -1.23
N PHE A 21 10.50 -25.03 -1.34
CA PHE A 21 10.93 -25.64 -2.59
C PHE A 21 10.03 -26.79 -3.02
N VAL A 22 9.58 -26.74 -4.27
CA VAL A 22 8.81 -27.79 -4.95
C VAL A 22 9.62 -28.26 -6.15
N GLU A 23 9.89 -29.56 -6.25
CA GLU A 23 10.61 -30.16 -7.39
C GLU A 23 9.86 -29.93 -8.71
N LEU A 24 10.54 -29.98 -9.86
CA LEU A 24 9.90 -29.86 -11.18
C LEU A 24 9.56 -31.23 -11.74
N THR A 25 8.32 -31.42 -12.19
CA THR A 25 8.00 -32.55 -13.08
C THR A 25 8.47 -32.26 -14.51
N GLU A 26 8.60 -33.32 -15.32
CA GLU A 26 8.97 -33.21 -16.74
C GLU A 26 8.01 -32.30 -17.54
N LYS A 27 6.71 -32.38 -17.26
CA LYS A 27 5.69 -31.49 -17.85
C LYS A 27 5.98 -30.02 -17.56
N HIS A 28 6.32 -29.70 -16.31
CA HIS A 28 6.63 -28.32 -15.91
C HIS A 28 7.95 -27.85 -16.51
N LEU A 29 8.97 -28.72 -16.54
CA LEU A 29 10.26 -28.39 -17.15
C LEU A 29 10.12 -28.06 -18.64
N LEU A 30 9.36 -28.85 -19.40
CA LEU A 30 9.10 -28.58 -20.82
C LEU A 30 8.41 -27.23 -21.04
N ALA A 31 7.42 -26.90 -20.19
CA ALA A 31 6.75 -25.61 -20.26
C ALA A 31 7.69 -24.45 -19.92
N PHE A 32 8.56 -24.63 -18.91
CA PHE A 32 9.55 -23.64 -18.50
C PHE A 32 10.57 -23.38 -19.63
N GLU A 33 11.14 -24.43 -20.22
CA GLU A 33 12.10 -24.33 -21.33
C GLU A 33 11.49 -23.67 -22.57
N MET A 34 10.23 -23.97 -22.88
CA MET A 34 9.51 -23.34 -23.98
C MET A 34 9.33 -21.84 -23.74
N LEU A 35 8.84 -21.41 -22.56
CA LEU A 35 8.66 -19.99 -22.23
C LEU A 35 9.99 -19.23 -22.24
N ASN A 36 11.04 -19.87 -21.73
CA ASN A 36 12.39 -19.34 -21.70
C ASN A 36 12.95 -19.13 -23.12
N SER A 37 12.78 -20.12 -24.00
CA SER A 37 13.17 -20.03 -25.42
C SER A 37 12.48 -18.87 -26.13
N MET A 38 11.19 -18.65 -25.88
CA MET A 38 10.45 -17.50 -26.43
C MET A 38 10.99 -16.16 -25.89
N CYS A 39 11.35 -16.09 -24.61
CA CYS A 39 11.93 -14.88 -24.00
C CYS A 39 13.34 -14.57 -24.53
N LEU A 40 14.18 -15.58 -24.76
CA LEU A 40 15.51 -15.41 -25.34
C LEU A 40 15.43 -14.81 -26.76
N LEU A 41 14.37 -15.14 -27.51
CA LEU A 41 14.08 -14.60 -28.84
C LEU A 41 13.34 -13.25 -28.82
N GLU A 42 13.14 -12.64 -27.64
CA GLU A 42 12.33 -11.42 -27.45
C GLU A 42 10.90 -11.52 -27.97
N ASN A 43 10.35 -12.73 -28.08
CA ASN A 43 9.01 -12.94 -28.59
C ASN A 43 7.96 -12.85 -27.48
N TYR A 44 7.89 -11.67 -26.85
CA TYR A 44 7.04 -11.43 -25.68
C TYR A 44 5.54 -11.54 -26.00
N ASP A 45 5.11 -11.17 -27.21
CA ASP A 45 3.70 -11.34 -27.62
C ASP A 45 3.26 -12.81 -27.52
N HIS A 46 4.07 -13.74 -28.02
CA HIS A 46 3.76 -15.17 -27.97
C HIS A 46 3.82 -15.73 -26.55
N VAL A 47 4.73 -15.22 -25.70
CA VAL A 47 4.75 -15.56 -24.27
C VAL A 47 3.42 -15.17 -23.63
N LEU A 48 3.00 -13.91 -23.78
CA LEU A 48 1.76 -13.41 -23.19
C LEU A 48 0.54 -14.16 -23.75
N LEU A 49 0.47 -14.37 -25.07
CA LEU A 49 -0.62 -15.10 -25.72
C LEU A 49 -0.71 -16.54 -25.21
N PHE A 50 0.44 -17.24 -25.11
CA PHE A 50 0.48 -18.58 -24.57
C PHE A 50 -0.12 -18.62 -23.17
N LEU A 51 0.31 -17.72 -22.27
CA LEU A 51 -0.17 -17.65 -20.89
C LEU A 51 -1.66 -17.32 -20.82
N GLU A 52 -2.11 -16.33 -21.59
CA GLU A 52 -3.53 -15.96 -21.71
C GLU A 52 -4.41 -17.14 -22.10
N CYS A 53 -3.96 -17.95 -23.07
CA CYS A 53 -4.68 -19.16 -23.51
C CYS A 53 -4.70 -20.28 -22.46
N GLN A 54 -3.88 -20.24 -21.41
CA GLN A 54 -3.95 -21.22 -20.32
C GLN A 54 -5.00 -20.84 -19.27
N PHE A 55 -5.38 -19.57 -19.15
CA PHE A 55 -6.47 -19.16 -18.27
C PHE A 55 -7.80 -19.60 -18.86
N GLY A 56 -8.48 -20.54 -18.18
CA GLY A 56 -9.75 -21.12 -18.62
C GLY A 56 -9.77 -22.64 -18.65
N LYS A 57 -8.62 -23.30 -18.46
CA LYS A 57 -8.53 -24.75 -18.27
C LYS A 57 -8.70 -25.08 -16.79
N SER A 58 -9.87 -25.61 -16.41
CA SER A 58 -10.09 -26.09 -15.04
C SER A 58 -9.09 -27.18 -14.67
N HIS A 59 -8.60 -27.17 -13.43
CA HIS A 59 -7.69 -28.15 -12.82
C HIS A 59 -6.23 -28.19 -13.32
N ASN A 60 -5.89 -27.60 -14.46
CA ASN A 60 -4.51 -27.54 -14.97
C ASN A 60 -4.04 -26.09 -15.05
N LEU A 61 -3.43 -25.60 -13.98
CA LEU A 61 -2.85 -24.27 -13.91
C LEU A 61 -1.50 -24.26 -14.65
N ALA A 62 -1.32 -23.31 -15.57
CA ALA A 62 -0.01 -23.11 -16.18
C ALA A 62 0.90 -22.37 -15.21
N VAL A 63 1.78 -23.14 -14.56
CA VAL A 63 2.83 -22.58 -13.70
C VAL A 63 3.89 -21.91 -14.55
N ILE A 64 4.25 -20.68 -14.20
CA ILE A 64 5.31 -19.92 -14.87
C ILE A 64 6.58 -19.91 -14.00
N PRO A 65 7.77 -20.05 -14.61
CA PRO A 65 9.01 -20.01 -13.85
C PRO A 65 9.32 -18.60 -13.37
N PHE A 66 10.09 -18.51 -12.29
CA PHE A 66 10.39 -17.24 -11.62
C PHE A 66 11.09 -16.21 -12.51
N ASP A 67 11.88 -16.64 -13.50
CA ASP A 67 12.49 -15.75 -14.48
C ASP A 67 11.46 -15.08 -15.38
N ILE A 68 10.45 -15.82 -15.83
CA ILE A 68 9.32 -15.28 -16.60
C ILE A 68 8.49 -14.32 -15.74
N ILE A 69 8.33 -14.58 -14.44
CA ILE A 69 7.69 -13.63 -13.52
C ILE A 69 8.47 -12.30 -13.49
N LEU A 70 9.80 -12.34 -13.43
CA LEU A 70 10.66 -11.13 -13.48
C LEU A 70 10.57 -10.42 -14.84
N VAL A 71 10.44 -11.17 -15.93
CA VAL A 71 10.16 -10.62 -17.27
C VAL A 71 8.82 -9.89 -17.27
N LEU A 72 7.75 -10.49 -16.75
CA LEU A 72 6.42 -9.86 -16.68
C LEU A 72 6.44 -8.57 -15.85
N PHE A 73 7.12 -8.58 -14.69
CA PHE A 73 7.34 -7.36 -13.91
C PHE A 73 8.03 -6.28 -14.73
N THR A 74 9.10 -6.62 -15.44
CA THR A 74 9.84 -5.65 -16.24
C THR A 74 9.02 -5.16 -17.45
N LEU A 75 8.29 -6.04 -18.14
CA LEU A 75 7.40 -5.69 -19.26
C LEU A 75 6.30 -4.71 -18.83
N SER A 76 5.73 -4.88 -17.63
CA SER A 76 4.69 -3.97 -17.13
C SER A 76 5.18 -2.52 -16.93
N THR A 77 6.49 -2.29 -16.87
CA THR A 77 7.09 -0.94 -16.79
C THR A 77 7.14 -0.21 -18.12
N LEU A 78 6.93 -0.90 -19.24
CA LEU A 78 7.04 -0.34 -20.59
C LEU A 78 5.68 0.17 -21.06
N SER A 79 5.34 1.42 -20.74
CA SER A 79 4.10 2.03 -21.23
C SER A 79 4.28 2.69 -22.61
N GLU A 80 3.21 2.72 -23.39
CA GLU A 80 3.14 3.37 -24.69
C GLU A 80 3.50 4.85 -24.60
N TYR A 81 3.15 5.54 -23.51
CA TYR A 81 3.35 6.98 -23.43
C TYR A 81 4.82 7.42 -23.54
N TYR A 82 5.80 6.55 -23.22
CA TYR A 82 7.23 6.87 -23.33
C TYR A 82 8.08 5.85 -24.12
N LYS A 83 7.56 4.64 -24.39
CA LYS A 83 8.27 3.56 -25.10
C LYS A 83 7.54 3.07 -26.36
N GLU A 84 6.56 3.83 -26.87
CA GLU A 84 5.77 3.46 -28.05
C GLU A 84 6.58 2.85 -29.21
N PRO A 85 7.71 3.43 -29.67
CA PRO A 85 8.41 2.91 -30.86
C PRO A 85 8.95 1.50 -30.66
N ILE A 86 9.42 1.19 -29.45
CA ILE A 86 9.99 -0.11 -29.11
C ILE A 86 8.87 -1.15 -28.96
N LEU A 87 7.75 -0.77 -28.34
CA LEU A 87 6.58 -1.64 -28.19
C LEU A 87 5.98 -2.00 -29.55
N ARG A 88 5.81 -1.01 -30.45
CA ARG A 88 5.29 -1.23 -31.80
C ARG A 88 6.22 -2.13 -32.63
N ALA A 89 7.53 -2.02 -32.47
CA ALA A 89 8.48 -2.87 -33.19
C ALA A 89 8.40 -4.34 -32.74
N ASN A 90 8.14 -4.59 -31.45
CA ASN A 90 7.98 -5.95 -30.92
C ASN A 90 6.60 -6.55 -31.22
N ASP A 91 5.60 -5.70 -31.51
CA ASP A 91 4.24 -6.13 -31.83
C ASP A 91 3.64 -5.36 -33.04
N PRO A 92 4.18 -5.56 -34.25
CA PRO A 92 3.88 -4.71 -35.40
C PRO A 92 2.47 -4.91 -35.98
N TYR A 93 1.80 -6.02 -35.65
CA TYR A 93 0.49 -6.37 -36.18
C TYR A 93 -0.66 -6.07 -35.21
N ASN A 94 -0.35 -5.51 -34.04
CA ASN A 94 -1.32 -5.29 -32.99
C ASN A 94 -1.89 -3.87 -33.03
N THR A 95 -2.82 -3.64 -33.95
CA THR A 95 -3.56 -2.38 -34.05
C THR A 95 -4.84 -2.36 -33.19
N SER A 96 -5.20 -3.47 -32.54
CA SER A 96 -6.51 -3.62 -31.86
C SER A 96 -6.52 -4.42 -30.55
N ARG A 97 -5.45 -5.15 -30.18
CA ARG A 97 -5.33 -5.82 -28.87
C ARG A 97 -4.66 -4.88 -27.88
N GLU A 98 -4.77 -5.23 -26.61
CA GLU A 98 -4.09 -4.51 -25.54
C GLU A 98 -2.57 -4.61 -25.67
N THR A 99 -1.90 -3.58 -25.16
CA THR A 99 -0.44 -3.43 -25.13
C THR A 99 0.25 -4.54 -24.34
N LEU A 100 1.49 -4.88 -24.68
CA LEU A 100 2.30 -5.87 -23.95
C LEU A 100 2.35 -5.61 -22.44
N SER A 101 2.53 -4.35 -22.01
CA SER A 101 2.61 -3.99 -20.59
C SER A 101 1.31 -4.20 -19.84
N ARG A 102 0.18 -3.74 -20.38
CA ARG A 102 -1.15 -3.99 -19.79
C ARG A 102 -1.49 -5.47 -19.71
N ARG A 103 -1.15 -6.26 -20.74
CA ARG A 103 -1.33 -7.72 -20.75
C ARG A 103 -0.47 -8.41 -19.68
N ALA A 104 0.80 -8.05 -19.58
CA ALA A 104 1.71 -8.55 -18.53
C ALA A 104 1.19 -8.21 -17.12
N LEU A 105 0.71 -6.99 -16.90
CA LEU A 105 0.12 -6.56 -15.64
C LEU A 105 -1.12 -7.39 -15.28
N LYS A 106 -2.04 -7.60 -16.24
CA LYS A 106 -3.24 -8.43 -16.03
C LYS A 106 -2.88 -9.88 -15.69
N LEU A 107 -1.86 -10.44 -16.33
CA LEU A 107 -1.37 -11.79 -16.01
C LEU A 107 -0.84 -11.87 -14.59
N LEU A 108 -0.01 -10.91 -14.16
CA LEU A 108 0.49 -10.84 -12.78
C LEU A 108 -0.66 -10.73 -11.77
N GLN A 109 -1.65 -9.87 -12.04
CA GLN A 109 -2.84 -9.73 -11.18
C GLN A 109 -3.65 -11.02 -11.09
N LYS A 110 -3.86 -11.73 -12.22
CA LYS A 110 -4.55 -13.02 -12.23
C LYS A 110 -3.81 -14.09 -11.44
N TYR A 111 -2.51 -14.24 -11.64
CA TYR A 111 -1.71 -15.20 -10.88
C TYR A 111 -1.70 -14.88 -9.38
N LEU A 112 -1.60 -13.59 -9.03
CA LEU A 112 -1.68 -13.15 -7.63
C LEU A 112 -3.05 -13.45 -7.00
N ALA A 113 -4.15 -13.27 -7.74
CA ALA A 113 -5.48 -13.65 -7.26
C ALA A 113 -5.55 -15.15 -6.96
N ILE A 114 -5.07 -16.00 -7.88
CA ILE A 114 -4.97 -17.46 -7.69
C ILE A 114 -4.14 -17.81 -6.45
N LEU A 115 -3.01 -17.12 -6.22
CA LEU A 115 -2.17 -17.35 -5.03
C LEU A 115 -2.83 -16.93 -3.72
N LYS A 116 -3.67 -15.89 -3.73
CA LYS A 116 -4.40 -15.43 -2.54
C LYS A 116 -5.59 -16.32 -2.21
N GLU A 117 -6.34 -16.74 -3.22
CA GLU A 117 -7.48 -17.66 -3.05
C GLU A 117 -6.99 -19.05 -2.68
N PHE A 118 -5.89 -19.51 -3.31
CA PHE A 118 -5.26 -20.81 -3.09
C PHE A 118 -6.29 -21.96 -3.15
N ASP A 119 -7.20 -21.90 -4.12
CA ASP A 119 -8.33 -22.82 -4.25
C ASP A 119 -7.88 -24.19 -4.81
N SER A 120 -7.72 -25.16 -3.90
CA SER A 120 -7.37 -26.55 -4.22
C SER A 120 -8.51 -27.37 -4.81
N GLU A 121 -9.74 -26.86 -4.83
CA GLU A 121 -10.86 -27.48 -5.54
C GLU A 121 -10.81 -27.09 -7.02
N GLN A 122 -10.44 -25.84 -7.32
CA GLN A 122 -10.33 -25.35 -8.68
C GLN A 122 -9.05 -25.83 -9.39
N TYR A 123 -7.91 -25.84 -8.69
CA TYR A 123 -6.59 -26.17 -9.26
C TYR A 123 -5.90 -27.31 -8.51
N ASN A 124 -5.01 -28.02 -9.20
CA ASN A 124 -4.16 -29.02 -8.56
C ASN A 124 -3.27 -28.38 -7.48
N LEU A 125 -3.31 -28.93 -6.26
CA LEU A 125 -2.50 -28.49 -5.14
C LEU A 125 -1.01 -28.39 -5.48
N TYR A 126 -0.46 -29.36 -6.22
CA TYR A 126 0.94 -29.33 -6.61
C TYR A 126 1.27 -28.13 -7.51
N ASP A 127 0.39 -27.79 -8.46
CA ASP A 127 0.60 -26.65 -9.37
C ASP A 127 0.48 -25.32 -8.60
N LEU A 128 -0.42 -25.24 -7.61
CA LEU A 128 -0.55 -24.08 -6.72
C LEU A 128 0.70 -23.89 -5.85
N GLU A 129 1.21 -24.98 -5.27
CA GLU A 129 2.43 -25.00 -4.47
C GLU A 129 3.65 -24.59 -5.31
N LEU A 130 3.78 -25.13 -6.51
CA LEU A 130 4.85 -24.78 -7.43
C LEU A 130 4.74 -23.32 -7.88
N LEU A 131 3.54 -22.82 -8.21
CA LEU A 131 3.34 -21.40 -8.55
C LEU A 131 3.74 -20.48 -7.40
N ARG A 132 3.30 -20.80 -6.17
CA ARG A 132 3.68 -20.06 -4.97
C ARG A 132 5.20 -20.04 -4.80
N CYS A 133 5.85 -21.19 -5.00
CA CYS A 133 7.31 -21.30 -4.99
C CYS A 133 7.95 -20.35 -6.01
N GLN A 134 7.50 -20.33 -7.27
CA GLN A 134 8.07 -19.46 -8.31
C GLN A 134 7.89 -17.96 -7.99
N PHE A 135 6.73 -17.55 -7.50
CA PHE A 135 6.50 -16.15 -7.09
C PHE A 135 7.33 -15.75 -5.87
N PHE A 136 7.50 -16.66 -4.91
CA PHE A 136 8.34 -16.43 -3.73
C PHE A 136 9.82 -16.35 -4.09
N LEU A 137 10.29 -17.18 -5.01
CA LEU A 137 11.65 -17.04 -5.56
C LEU A 137 11.84 -15.68 -6.23
N ALA A 138 10.87 -15.24 -7.03
CA ALA A 138 10.94 -13.94 -7.71
C ALA A 138 10.99 -12.77 -6.71
N ILE A 139 10.08 -12.74 -5.72
CA ILE A 139 10.05 -11.66 -4.72
C ILE A 139 11.26 -11.69 -3.79
N ASP A 140 11.76 -12.87 -3.41
CA ASP A 140 12.96 -12.99 -2.56
C ASP A 140 14.23 -12.52 -3.31
N THR A 141 14.20 -12.36 -4.64
CA THR A 141 15.27 -11.66 -5.38
C THR A 141 15.25 -10.13 -5.19
N LEU A 142 14.11 -9.55 -4.80
CA LEU A 142 13.99 -8.14 -4.45
C LEU A 142 14.45 -7.98 -3.00
N THR A 143 15.73 -7.67 -2.83
CA THR A 143 16.36 -7.41 -1.54
C THR A 143 16.75 -5.94 -1.49
N PRO A 144 15.85 -5.06 -0.98
CA PRO A 144 16.09 -3.63 -0.95
C PRO A 144 17.42 -3.32 -0.26
N LYS A 145 18.39 -2.78 -0.99
CA LYS A 145 19.66 -2.39 -0.39
C LYS A 145 19.53 -1.03 0.26
N LYS A 146 19.98 -0.95 1.52
CA LYS A 146 20.08 0.32 2.26
C LYS A 146 20.84 1.35 1.43
N GLN A 147 20.25 2.53 1.28
CA GLN A 147 20.94 3.67 0.67
C GLN A 147 22.18 4.00 1.52
N LYS A 148 23.36 3.78 0.95
CA LYS A 148 24.63 4.17 1.58
C LYS A 148 24.82 5.66 1.32
N TRP A 149 24.54 6.49 2.32
CA TRP A 149 24.86 7.91 2.28
C TRP A 149 26.38 8.11 2.37
N GLY A 150 27.06 7.99 1.23
CA GLY A 150 28.47 8.38 1.10
C GLY A 150 28.57 9.89 0.95
N PHE A 151 28.55 10.63 2.07
CA PHE A 151 28.94 12.03 2.06
C PHE A 151 30.46 12.12 1.99
N ASP A 152 31.00 12.49 0.83
CA ASP A 152 32.42 12.82 0.74
C ASP A 152 32.67 14.18 1.40
N ARG A 153 33.15 14.16 2.64
CA ARG A 153 33.46 15.36 3.43
C ARG A 153 34.52 16.26 2.76
N PHE A 154 35.19 15.77 1.71
CA PHE A 154 36.27 16.44 1.01
C PHE A 154 35.85 17.19 -0.27
N ARG A 155 34.62 17.01 -0.77
CA ARG A 155 34.08 17.77 -1.93
C ARG A 155 33.01 18.77 -1.51
N ARG A 156 33.49 19.93 -1.05
CA ARG A 156 32.65 21.08 -0.67
C ARG A 156 32.49 22.02 -1.86
N THR A 157 31.27 22.36 -2.23
CA THR A 157 30.96 23.52 -3.08
C THR A 157 30.32 24.60 -2.23
N LYS A 158 30.95 25.77 -2.15
CA LYS A 158 30.33 26.98 -1.58
C LYS A 158 29.54 27.67 -2.68
N SER A 159 28.25 27.87 -2.47
CA SER A 159 27.43 28.85 -3.20
C SER A 159 27.06 30.01 -2.28
N GLU A 160 26.55 31.11 -2.84
CA GLU A 160 26.08 32.28 -2.07
C GLU A 160 24.95 31.94 -1.08
N SER A 161 24.23 30.83 -1.30
CA SER A 161 23.16 30.30 -0.45
C SER A 161 23.62 29.26 0.59
N GLY A 162 24.90 28.90 0.65
CA GLY A 162 25.44 27.98 1.66
C GLY A 162 26.45 26.95 1.13
N VAL A 163 26.81 26.00 1.99
CA VAL A 163 27.70 24.89 1.65
C VAL A 163 26.85 23.71 1.18
N THR A 164 26.94 23.34 -0.10
CA THR A 164 26.28 22.14 -0.63
C THR A 164 27.26 20.97 -0.68
N TYR A 165 26.87 19.86 -0.05
CA TYR A 165 27.59 18.59 -0.16
C TYR A 165 27.12 17.89 -1.43
N ARG A 166 28.02 17.67 -2.39
CA ARG A 166 27.70 16.78 -3.51
C ARG A 166 27.58 15.37 -2.95
N GLN A 167 26.41 14.75 -3.12
CA GLN A 167 26.29 13.30 -2.98
C GLN A 167 27.26 12.67 -3.98
N ASN A 168 28.01 11.67 -3.53
CA ASN A 168 28.66 10.79 -4.48
C ASN A 168 27.54 10.24 -5.37
N ALA A 169 27.58 10.53 -6.67
CA ALA A 169 27.04 9.59 -7.64
C ALA A 169 27.74 8.28 -7.26
N SER A 170 27.00 7.39 -6.61
CA SER A 170 27.54 6.14 -6.13
C SER A 170 28.26 5.54 -7.32
N VAL A 171 29.57 5.33 -7.16
CA VAL A 171 30.36 4.38 -7.95
C VAL A 171 29.41 3.24 -8.22
N ASP A 172 29.09 3.01 -9.50
CA ASP A 172 28.29 1.88 -9.96
C ASP A 172 28.76 0.71 -9.10
N PRO A 173 27.96 0.22 -8.13
CA PRO A 173 28.34 -1.00 -7.51
C PRO A 173 28.33 -1.95 -8.69
N GLU A 174 29.50 -2.46 -9.07
CA GLU A 174 29.60 -3.72 -9.79
C GLU A 174 28.78 -4.69 -8.94
N LEU A 175 27.47 -4.73 -9.23
CA LEU A 175 26.52 -5.67 -8.70
C LEU A 175 27.08 -6.95 -9.28
N ASP A 176 27.86 -7.69 -8.49
CA ASP A 176 28.31 -9.04 -8.79
C ASP A 176 27.10 -9.77 -9.38
N GLN A 177 26.99 -9.82 -10.71
CA GLN A 177 25.82 -10.38 -11.40
C GLN A 177 25.71 -11.86 -11.02
N ALA A 178 26.86 -12.48 -10.76
CA ALA A 178 27.04 -13.83 -10.23
C ALA A 178 26.45 -14.06 -8.81
N LYS A 179 26.08 -13.02 -8.06
CA LYS A 179 25.52 -13.16 -6.69
C LYS A 179 24.03 -12.87 -6.58
N THR A 180 23.39 -12.29 -7.60
CA THR A 180 21.97 -11.90 -7.52
C THR A 180 21.00 -12.94 -8.08
N PHE A 181 21.47 -13.79 -8.99
CA PHE A 181 20.64 -14.82 -9.61
C PHE A 181 21.17 -16.20 -9.24
N LYS A 182 20.47 -16.92 -8.35
CA LYS A 182 20.76 -18.33 -8.06
C LYS A 182 19.52 -19.15 -8.36
N ASN A 183 19.49 -19.78 -9.53
CA ASN A 183 18.42 -20.70 -9.87
C ASN A 183 18.48 -21.91 -8.93
N PRO A 184 17.42 -22.19 -8.14
CA PRO A 184 17.41 -23.35 -7.26
C PRO A 184 17.23 -24.67 -8.03
N TYR A 185 16.79 -24.62 -9.29
CA TYR A 185 16.57 -25.79 -10.15
C TYR A 185 17.78 -26.07 -11.02
N ARG A 186 18.58 -27.09 -10.66
CA ARG A 186 19.75 -27.51 -11.45
C ARG A 186 19.40 -28.01 -12.86
N SER A 187 18.18 -28.53 -13.04
CA SER A 187 17.68 -29.05 -14.32
C SER A 187 17.19 -27.96 -15.26
N TYR A 188 17.10 -26.71 -14.80
CA TYR A 188 16.59 -25.59 -15.58
C TYR A 188 17.69 -24.55 -15.77
N ILE A 189 17.85 -24.03 -16.98
CA ILE A 189 18.81 -22.94 -17.28
C ILE A 189 17.98 -21.69 -17.55
N SER A 190 18.13 -20.64 -16.74
CA SER A 190 17.31 -19.43 -16.85
C SER A 190 17.71 -18.55 -18.04
N CYS A 191 16.72 -17.95 -18.71
CA CYS A 191 16.97 -16.94 -19.77
C CYS A 191 17.76 -15.74 -19.23
N LEU A 192 17.59 -15.43 -17.94
CA LEU A 192 18.16 -14.24 -17.32
C LEU A 192 19.66 -14.37 -17.00
N GLU A 193 20.22 -15.58 -17.08
CA GLU A 193 21.67 -15.79 -17.04
C GLU A 193 22.35 -15.27 -18.31
N GLN A 194 21.63 -15.27 -19.44
CA GLN A 194 22.14 -14.80 -20.73
C GLN A 194 21.76 -13.34 -21.01
N ARG A 195 20.63 -12.87 -20.44
CA ARG A 195 20.10 -11.54 -20.73
C ARG A 195 19.46 -10.87 -19.52
N ASN A 196 19.94 -9.68 -19.17
CA ASN A 196 19.48 -8.91 -18.02
C ASN A 196 18.68 -7.64 -18.39
N THR A 197 18.27 -7.51 -19.65
CA THR A 197 17.45 -6.40 -20.16
C THR A 197 16.25 -6.91 -20.96
N ILE A 198 15.12 -6.24 -20.82
CA ILE A 198 13.86 -6.52 -21.53
C ILE A 198 13.48 -5.24 -22.29
N LEU A 199 13.52 -5.27 -23.62
CA LEU A 199 13.21 -4.13 -24.50
C LEU A 199 13.92 -2.82 -24.09
N GLY A 200 15.18 -2.92 -23.67
CA GLY A 200 16.02 -1.79 -23.27
C GLY A 200 15.91 -1.38 -21.80
N ASN A 201 14.95 -1.91 -21.02
CA ASN A 201 14.90 -1.72 -19.57
C ASN A 201 15.69 -2.83 -18.87
N ARG A 202 16.53 -2.47 -17.89
CA ARG A 202 17.15 -3.44 -16.98
C ARG A 202 16.08 -4.16 -16.18
N LEU A 203 16.26 -5.45 -15.89
CA LEU A 203 15.32 -6.21 -15.06
C LEU A 203 14.94 -5.46 -13.77
N LEU A 204 13.65 -5.45 -13.45
CA LEU A 204 13.12 -4.68 -12.32
C LEU A 204 13.81 -5.02 -11.01
N ASN A 205 14.04 -6.30 -10.72
CA ASN A 205 14.72 -6.71 -9.50
C ASN A 205 16.15 -6.19 -9.40
N LEU A 206 16.90 -6.20 -10.51
CA LEU A 206 18.24 -5.64 -10.52
C LEU A 206 18.24 -4.13 -10.31
N LYS A 207 17.28 -3.41 -10.93
CA LYS A 207 17.15 -1.96 -10.78
C LYS A 207 16.77 -1.59 -9.34
N LEU A 208 15.76 -2.24 -8.77
CA LEU A 208 15.30 -1.93 -7.40
C LEU A 208 16.28 -2.38 -6.30
N ASN A 209 17.17 -3.33 -6.59
CA ASN A 209 18.24 -3.73 -5.68
C ASN A 209 19.43 -2.74 -5.64
N GLU A 210 19.43 -1.71 -6.49
CA GLU A 210 20.39 -0.62 -6.37
C GLU A 210 20.11 0.21 -5.09
N PRO A 211 21.13 0.74 -4.41
CA PRO A 211 20.95 1.43 -3.13
C PRO A 211 19.97 2.61 -3.22
N GLY A 212 18.83 2.50 -2.53
CA GLY A 212 17.81 3.55 -2.50
C GLY A 212 16.79 3.51 -3.65
N GLU A 213 16.97 2.70 -4.69
CA GLU A 213 16.04 2.65 -5.82
C GLU A 213 14.68 2.03 -5.45
N PHE A 214 14.68 1.06 -4.54
CA PHE A 214 13.42 0.49 -4.03
C PHE A 214 12.54 1.55 -3.36
N ILE A 215 13.12 2.39 -2.49
CA ILE A 215 12.37 3.47 -1.85
C ILE A 215 12.05 4.59 -2.85
N ASN A 216 12.97 4.91 -3.77
CA ASN A 216 12.69 5.87 -4.85
C ASN A 216 11.48 5.44 -5.69
N MET A 217 11.32 4.15 -6.00
CA MET A 217 10.13 3.65 -6.71
C MET A 217 8.83 3.95 -5.94
N ILE A 218 8.81 3.71 -4.63
CA ILE A 218 7.64 4.04 -3.79
C ILE A 218 7.39 5.56 -3.80
N LEU A 219 8.44 6.37 -3.60
CA LEU A 219 8.33 7.83 -3.59
C LEU A 219 7.91 8.40 -4.96
N TRP A 220 8.44 7.86 -6.04
CA TRP A 220 8.07 8.20 -7.42
C TRP A 220 6.60 7.90 -7.67
N THR A 221 6.11 6.74 -7.20
CA THR A 221 4.71 6.37 -7.30
C THR A 221 3.82 7.37 -6.55
N LEU A 222 4.12 7.62 -5.26
CA LEU A 222 3.27 8.43 -4.39
C LEU A 222 3.35 9.93 -4.67
N SER A 223 4.52 10.43 -5.09
CA SER A 223 4.72 11.84 -5.46
C SER A 223 3.95 12.22 -6.73
N ASN A 224 3.77 11.25 -7.63
CA ASN A 224 3.16 11.47 -8.94
C ASN A 224 1.69 11.05 -9.03
N SER A 225 1.15 10.36 -8.01
CA SER A 225 -0.23 9.84 -8.02
C SER A 225 -1.33 10.91 -7.94
N LEU A 226 -0.96 12.13 -7.49
CA LEU A 226 -1.86 13.29 -7.42
C LEU A 226 -1.48 14.41 -8.41
N GLN A 227 -0.52 14.18 -9.31
CA GLN A 227 -0.03 15.22 -10.21
C GLN A 227 -1.05 15.63 -11.27
N GLU A 228 -1.02 16.90 -11.65
CA GLU A 228 -1.76 17.43 -12.80
C GLU A 228 -1.02 17.24 -14.12
N SER A 229 0.32 17.11 -14.07
CA SER A 229 1.13 16.79 -15.24
C SER A 229 0.78 15.40 -15.77
N THR A 230 0.32 15.33 -17.03
CA THR A 230 -0.05 14.09 -17.69
C THR A 230 1.06 13.02 -17.71
N PRO A 231 2.33 13.31 -18.11
CA PRO A 231 3.37 12.28 -18.09
C PRO A 231 3.60 11.68 -16.70
N LEU A 232 3.68 12.54 -15.68
CA LEU A 232 3.93 12.12 -14.31
C LEU A 232 2.76 11.28 -13.79
N PHE A 233 1.54 11.74 -14.03
CA PHE A 233 0.35 11.00 -13.63
C PHE A 233 0.25 9.66 -14.35
N LEU A 234 0.51 9.57 -15.66
CA LEU A 234 0.50 8.30 -16.39
C LEU A 234 1.59 7.34 -15.91
N SER A 235 2.79 7.85 -15.62
CA SER A 235 3.88 7.06 -15.03
C SER A 235 3.44 6.42 -13.71
N SER A 236 2.85 7.20 -12.80
CA SER A 236 2.33 6.66 -11.55
C SER A 236 1.14 5.73 -11.79
N HIS A 237 0.11 6.20 -12.49
CA HIS A 237 -1.20 5.56 -12.56
C HIS A 237 -1.23 4.30 -13.40
N GLU A 238 -0.60 4.29 -14.58
CA GLU A 238 -0.64 3.13 -15.49
C GLU A 238 0.42 2.08 -15.16
N ILE A 239 1.57 2.49 -14.61
CA ILE A 239 2.70 1.59 -14.34
C ILE A 239 2.82 1.30 -12.85
N TRP A 240 3.15 2.33 -12.07
CA TRP A 240 3.74 2.11 -10.75
C TRP A 240 2.73 1.84 -9.64
N MET A 241 1.54 2.44 -9.69
CA MET A 241 0.48 2.16 -8.71
C MET A 241 0.05 0.69 -8.78
N PRO A 242 -0.34 0.12 -9.95
CA PRO A 242 -0.66 -1.30 -10.03
C PRO A 242 0.51 -2.23 -9.66
N LEU A 243 1.75 -1.87 -10.05
CA LEU A 243 2.92 -2.66 -9.71
C LEU A 243 3.19 -2.65 -8.21
N LEU A 244 3.11 -1.49 -7.56
CA LEU A 244 3.31 -1.37 -6.12
C LEU A 244 2.22 -2.14 -5.35
N GLU A 245 0.97 -2.12 -5.83
CA GLU A 245 -0.10 -2.95 -5.27
C GLU A 245 0.22 -4.45 -5.33
N ILE A 246 0.72 -4.94 -6.47
CA ILE A 246 1.12 -6.34 -6.67
C ILE A 246 2.29 -6.69 -5.74
N LEU A 247 3.30 -5.83 -5.66
CA LEU A 247 4.47 -6.05 -4.80
C LEU A 247 4.07 -6.11 -3.32
N ILE A 248 3.26 -5.16 -2.84
CA ILE A 248 2.76 -5.15 -1.46
C ILE A 248 1.99 -6.44 -1.14
N ASP A 249 1.15 -6.88 -2.07
CA ASP A 249 0.38 -8.12 -1.91
C ASP A 249 1.26 -9.36 -1.88
N LEU A 250 2.26 -9.45 -2.76
CA LEU A 250 3.20 -10.57 -2.77
C LEU A 250 4.06 -10.62 -1.51
N PHE A 251 4.58 -9.48 -1.04
CA PHE A 251 5.27 -9.41 0.25
C PHE A 251 4.34 -9.83 1.39
N SER A 252 3.07 -9.44 1.34
CA SER A 252 2.07 -9.85 2.34
C SER A 252 1.77 -11.35 2.30
N CYS A 253 1.66 -11.97 1.12
CA CYS A 253 1.50 -13.42 0.95
C CYS A 253 2.74 -14.19 1.43
N ARG A 254 3.92 -13.73 1.06
CA ARG A 254 5.20 -14.32 1.51
C ARG A 254 5.37 -14.20 3.02
N GLN A 255 4.95 -13.07 3.61
CA GLN A 255 4.92 -12.87 5.06
C GLN A 255 4.02 -13.90 5.75
N ASP A 256 2.80 -14.09 5.27
CA ASP A 256 1.87 -15.05 5.89
C ASP A 256 2.47 -16.46 5.86
N TYR A 257 3.07 -16.86 4.74
CA TYR A 257 3.79 -18.13 4.64
C TYR A 257 4.97 -18.21 5.62
N PHE A 258 5.80 -17.16 5.72
CA PHE A 258 6.93 -17.10 6.64
C PHE A 258 6.48 -17.33 8.10
N ILE A 259 5.41 -16.64 8.52
CA ILE A 259 4.87 -16.77 9.88
C ILE A 259 4.31 -18.17 10.13
N GLN A 260 3.61 -18.75 9.16
CA GLN A 260 2.97 -20.06 9.30
C GLN A 260 3.95 -21.23 9.29
N HIS A 261 5.01 -21.16 8.46
CA HIS A 261 5.84 -22.32 8.14
C HIS A 261 7.33 -22.18 8.48
N GLU A 262 7.88 -20.97 8.55
CA GLU A 262 9.33 -20.75 8.77
C GLU A 262 9.65 -20.32 10.21
N VAL A 263 8.70 -19.66 10.88
CA VAL A 263 8.81 -19.35 12.30
C VAL A 263 8.36 -20.57 13.10
N ALA A 264 9.28 -21.14 13.89
CA ALA A 264 8.99 -22.33 14.69
C ALA A 264 7.82 -22.08 15.64
N GLN A 265 6.87 -23.01 15.70
CA GLN A 265 5.82 -22.99 16.71
C GLN A 265 6.47 -23.32 18.06
N ASN A 266 6.27 -22.47 19.09
CA ASN A 266 6.85 -22.57 20.45
C ASN A 266 8.28 -22.02 20.65
N VAL A 267 8.68 -20.94 19.96
CA VAL A 267 9.89 -20.17 20.34
C VAL A 267 9.59 -19.09 21.38
N SER A 268 10.61 -18.66 22.13
CA SER A 268 10.50 -17.53 23.05
C SER A 268 10.11 -16.25 22.31
N LYS A 269 9.39 -15.34 22.98
CA LYS A 269 8.98 -14.04 22.40
C LYS A 269 10.17 -13.24 21.83
N SER A 270 11.32 -13.28 22.50
CA SER A 270 12.55 -12.61 22.03
C SER A 270 13.10 -13.20 20.75
N LEU A 271 13.18 -14.53 20.65
CA LEU A 271 13.66 -15.21 19.45
C LEU A 271 12.66 -15.08 18.29
N PHE A 272 11.35 -15.07 18.59
CA PHE A 272 10.32 -14.79 17.62
C PHE A 272 10.51 -13.41 16.98
N VAL A 273 10.71 -12.37 17.79
CA VAL A 273 10.95 -10.99 17.30
C VAL A 273 12.23 -10.89 16.47
N GLN A 274 13.28 -11.62 16.87
CA GLN A 274 14.52 -11.69 16.09
C GLN A 274 14.27 -12.29 14.70
N ARG A 275 13.55 -13.42 14.60
CA ARG A 275 13.17 -14.01 13.31
C ARG A 275 12.22 -13.13 12.52
N LEU A 276 11.28 -12.45 13.17
CA LEU A 276 10.36 -11.53 12.53
C LEU A 276 11.11 -10.36 11.87
N SER A 277 12.27 -9.96 12.40
CA SER A 277 13.12 -8.92 11.79
C SER A 277 13.75 -9.36 10.46
N GLU A 278 13.76 -10.67 10.17
CA GLU A 278 14.22 -11.24 8.90
C GLU A 278 13.05 -11.52 7.94
N SER A 279 11.82 -11.21 8.36
CA SER A 279 10.62 -11.50 7.57
C SER A 279 10.50 -10.59 6.33
N PRO A 280 9.79 -11.04 5.28
CA PRO A 280 9.65 -10.30 4.02
C PRO A 280 9.17 -8.85 4.18
N LEU A 281 8.17 -8.59 5.04
CA LEU A 281 7.71 -7.23 5.31
C LEU A 281 8.73 -6.42 6.12
N ALA A 282 9.47 -7.05 7.04
CA ALA A 282 10.54 -6.35 7.76
C ALA A 282 11.64 -5.89 6.79
N VAL A 283 12.06 -6.75 5.87
CA VAL A 283 13.02 -6.43 4.80
C VAL A 283 12.48 -5.32 3.88
N PHE A 284 11.20 -5.38 3.50
CA PHE A 284 10.54 -4.32 2.73
C PHE A 284 10.65 -2.95 3.43
N PHE A 285 10.31 -2.87 4.72
CA PHE A 285 10.36 -1.62 5.50
C PHE A 285 11.78 -1.22 5.94
N GLU A 286 12.75 -2.13 5.93
CA GLU A 286 14.16 -1.83 6.17
C GLU A 286 14.73 -0.89 5.08
N SER A 287 14.14 -0.88 3.88
CA SER A 287 14.51 0.00 2.77
C SER A 287 14.49 1.51 3.12
N LEU A 288 13.64 1.92 4.07
CA LEU A 288 13.59 3.31 4.57
C LEU A 288 14.88 3.74 5.29
N ASN A 289 15.64 2.79 5.83
CA ASN A 289 16.96 2.97 6.45
C ASN A 289 17.06 4.19 7.40
N THR A 290 16.11 4.33 8.31
CA THR A 290 16.04 5.45 9.26
C THR A 290 15.98 4.97 10.72
N ARG A 291 16.51 5.78 11.63
CA ARG A 291 16.34 5.58 13.09
C ARG A 291 15.02 6.14 13.61
N ASN A 292 14.44 7.11 12.89
CA ASN A 292 13.14 7.70 13.19
C ASN A 292 12.15 7.19 12.14
N PHE A 293 11.73 5.94 12.31
CA PHE A 293 10.88 5.25 11.35
C PHE A 293 9.53 5.94 11.20
N ALA A 294 8.83 6.17 12.31
CA ALA A 294 7.49 6.73 12.30
C ALA A 294 7.39 8.05 11.53
N ASN A 295 8.22 9.05 11.87
CA ASN A 295 8.16 10.35 11.20
C ASN A 295 8.49 10.23 9.70
N ARG A 296 9.56 9.48 9.36
CA ARG A 296 9.98 9.36 7.96
C ARG A 296 8.98 8.57 7.13
N PHE A 297 8.39 7.53 7.71
CA PHE A 297 7.35 6.74 7.08
C PHE A 297 6.11 7.61 6.80
N SER A 298 5.66 8.39 7.79
CA SER A 298 4.54 9.33 7.58
C SER A 298 4.83 10.37 6.50
N GLU A 299 6.02 10.99 6.52
CA GLU A 299 6.45 11.93 5.49
C GLU A 299 6.43 11.31 4.08
N TYR A 300 6.90 10.07 3.95
CA TYR A 300 6.97 9.38 2.66
C TYR A 300 5.61 8.91 2.16
N VAL A 301 4.79 8.35 3.05
CA VAL A 301 3.44 7.88 2.70
C VAL A 301 2.57 9.05 2.26
N PHE A 302 2.70 10.21 2.92
CA PHE A 302 1.87 11.37 2.62
C PHE A 302 2.49 12.37 1.65
N LEU A 303 3.68 12.10 1.09
CA LEU A 303 4.38 12.99 0.16
C LEU A 303 3.44 13.61 -0.89
N ASN A 304 3.55 14.93 -1.11
CA ASN A 304 2.69 15.70 -2.03
C ASN A 304 1.18 15.69 -1.72
N CYS A 305 0.73 15.22 -0.55
CA CYS A 305 -0.56 15.65 -0.01
C CYS A 305 -0.49 17.12 0.44
N ASP A 306 -1.65 17.77 0.51
CA ASP A 306 -1.74 19.13 1.02
C ASP A 306 -1.77 19.13 2.55
N TYR A 307 -0.60 19.21 3.17
CA TYR A 307 -0.43 19.34 4.63
C TYR A 307 0.83 20.14 4.96
N LYS A 308 0.86 20.77 6.15
CA LYS A 308 2.03 21.54 6.61
C LYS A 308 3.09 20.60 7.19
N LEU A 309 4.25 20.50 6.54
CA LEU A 309 5.39 19.73 7.04
C LEU A 309 6.04 20.43 8.25
N PRO A 310 6.36 19.71 9.34
CA PRO A 310 7.05 20.31 10.50
C PRO A 310 8.50 20.75 10.24
N SER A 311 9.13 20.31 9.15
CA SER A 311 10.47 20.77 8.76
C SER A 311 10.83 20.39 7.32
N ASP A 312 11.16 21.37 6.48
CA ASP A 312 11.62 21.19 5.09
C ASP A 312 13.07 20.65 4.96
N ASN A 313 13.69 20.24 6.07
CA ASN A 313 15.16 20.10 6.11
C ASN A 313 15.72 18.85 5.40
N TYR A 314 14.88 17.91 4.94
CA TYR A 314 15.35 16.71 4.22
C TYR A 314 14.36 16.25 3.13
N ALA A 315 14.23 17.01 2.04
CA ALA A 315 13.58 16.53 0.83
C ALA A 315 14.41 15.35 0.24
N THR A 316 13.87 14.14 0.25
CA THR A 316 14.48 13.03 -0.51
C THR A 316 14.36 13.36 -1.98
N PRO A 317 15.46 13.35 -2.76
CA PRO A 317 15.35 13.54 -4.20
C PRO A 317 14.54 12.37 -4.79
N VAL A 318 13.50 12.70 -5.54
CA VAL A 318 12.62 11.74 -6.22
C VAL A 318 12.89 11.85 -7.72
N HIS A 319 13.10 10.71 -8.38
CA HIS A 319 13.42 10.66 -9.80
C HIS A 319 12.75 9.48 -10.51
N PRO A 320 12.60 9.53 -11.85
CA PRO A 320 12.11 8.39 -12.62
C PRO A 320 12.87 7.10 -12.31
N VAL A 321 12.16 5.97 -12.24
CA VAL A 321 12.79 4.67 -12.01
C VAL A 321 13.51 4.19 -13.28
N TYR A 322 12.85 4.29 -14.43
CA TYR A 322 13.48 4.15 -15.74
C TYR A 322 13.56 5.49 -16.48
N ASN A 323 14.55 5.57 -17.38
CA ASN A 323 14.77 6.76 -18.20
C ASN A 323 13.58 7.01 -19.15
N GLY A 324 13.09 8.25 -19.15
CA GLY A 324 12.04 8.73 -20.05
C GLY A 324 10.61 8.64 -19.50
N GLU A 325 10.39 8.06 -18.32
CA GLU A 325 9.04 7.98 -17.72
C GLU A 325 8.40 9.34 -17.39
N ASN A 326 9.20 10.41 -17.34
CA ASN A 326 8.71 11.78 -17.13
C ASN A 326 8.39 12.52 -18.45
N THR A 327 8.51 11.84 -19.59
CA THR A 327 8.30 12.41 -20.92
C THR A 327 7.17 11.68 -21.65
N ILE A 328 6.47 12.39 -22.55
CA ILE A 328 5.48 11.79 -23.47
C ILE A 328 6.07 11.78 -24.88
N VAL A 329 5.94 10.66 -25.60
CA VAL A 329 6.28 10.58 -27.03
C VAL A 329 5.25 11.37 -27.85
N ASP A 330 5.68 12.11 -28.87
CA ASP A 330 4.82 12.99 -29.68
C ASP A 330 3.61 12.30 -30.33
N THR A 331 3.71 10.99 -30.53
CA THR A 331 2.67 10.13 -31.12
C THR A 331 1.59 9.70 -30.12
N TYR A 332 1.84 9.84 -28.82
CA TYR A 332 0.90 9.40 -27.78
C TYR A 332 -0.14 10.48 -27.49
N ILE A 333 -1.42 10.10 -27.60
CA ILE A 333 -2.55 10.98 -27.32
C ILE A 333 -3.27 10.46 -26.06
N PRO A 334 -3.23 11.19 -24.93
CA PRO A 334 -3.98 10.82 -23.74
C PRO A 334 -5.49 10.82 -24.03
N THR A 335 -6.12 9.65 -23.94
CA THR A 335 -7.55 9.48 -24.27
C THR A 335 -8.49 9.74 -23.09
N ILE A 336 -8.00 9.65 -21.85
CA ILE A 336 -8.79 9.75 -20.63
C ILE A 336 -8.23 10.86 -19.74
N LYS A 337 -9.08 11.81 -19.36
CA LYS A 337 -8.78 12.80 -18.30
C LYS A 337 -9.38 12.31 -16.98
N CYS A 338 -8.52 11.93 -16.04
CA CYS A 338 -8.94 11.51 -14.70
C CYS A 338 -9.31 12.72 -13.83
N SER A 339 -10.47 12.65 -13.17
CA SER A 339 -10.92 13.70 -12.25
C SER A 339 -10.07 13.74 -10.96
N PRO A 340 -9.96 14.90 -10.29
CA PRO A 340 -9.25 14.99 -9.00
C PRO A 340 -9.80 14.00 -7.95
N LEU A 341 -11.12 13.80 -7.92
CA LEU A 341 -11.77 12.83 -7.03
C LEU A 341 -11.26 11.41 -7.28
N TYR A 342 -11.16 10.99 -8.55
CA TYR A 342 -10.64 9.68 -8.92
C TYR A 342 -9.15 9.53 -8.54
N LYS A 343 -8.33 10.55 -8.84
CA LYS A 343 -6.90 10.56 -8.49
C LYS A 343 -6.72 10.39 -6.97
N SER A 344 -7.45 11.19 -6.18
CA SER A 344 -7.41 11.13 -4.71
C SER A 344 -7.86 9.77 -4.19
N GLN A 345 -8.96 9.21 -4.69
CA GLN A 345 -9.44 7.89 -4.28
C GLN A 345 -8.38 6.80 -4.52
N LYS A 346 -7.80 6.73 -5.72
CA LYS A 346 -6.80 5.70 -6.05
C LYS A 346 -5.50 5.91 -5.27
N SER A 347 -5.01 7.15 -5.20
CA SER A 347 -3.77 7.47 -4.48
C SER A 347 -3.85 7.12 -2.99
N LEU A 348 -4.96 7.48 -2.35
CA LEU A 348 -5.10 7.29 -0.90
C LEU A 348 -5.45 5.85 -0.53
N ALA A 349 -6.11 5.10 -1.42
CA ALA A 349 -6.25 3.65 -1.26
C ALA A 349 -4.88 2.94 -1.24
N LEU A 350 -3.97 3.32 -2.14
CA LEU A 350 -2.61 2.77 -2.16
C LEU A 350 -1.81 3.14 -0.89
N ARG A 351 -1.93 4.38 -0.41
CA ARG A 351 -1.29 4.84 0.82
C ARG A 351 -1.82 4.09 2.05
N ARG A 352 -3.14 3.91 2.15
CA ARG A 352 -3.76 3.04 3.17
C ARG A 352 -3.22 1.62 3.11
N LYS A 353 -3.12 1.03 1.92
CA LYS A 353 -2.60 -0.33 1.74
C LYS A 353 -1.16 -0.47 2.24
N LEU A 354 -0.30 0.52 1.93
CA LEU A 354 1.09 0.58 2.42
C LEU A 354 1.15 0.68 3.94
N ILE A 355 0.31 1.52 4.55
CA ILE A 355 0.16 1.62 6.02
C ILE A 355 -0.34 0.29 6.60
N GLY A 356 -1.37 -0.30 6.00
CA GLY A 356 -1.94 -1.58 6.42
C GLY A 356 -0.89 -2.70 6.45
N SER A 357 -0.02 -2.78 5.45
CA SER A 357 1.11 -3.73 5.45
C SER A 357 2.10 -3.48 6.60
N CYS A 358 2.34 -2.22 7.00
CA CYS A 358 3.16 -1.92 8.17
C CYS A 358 2.50 -2.42 9.45
N PHE A 359 1.20 -2.15 9.64
CA PHE A 359 0.46 -2.63 10.80
C PHE A 359 0.31 -4.16 10.80
N LYS A 360 0.16 -4.81 9.64
CA LYS A 360 0.15 -6.27 9.51
C LYS A 360 1.44 -6.90 10.07
N LEU A 361 2.60 -6.26 9.86
CA LEU A 361 3.86 -6.67 10.46
C LEU A 361 3.85 -6.45 11.99
N LEU A 362 3.39 -5.27 12.44
CA LEU A 362 3.38 -4.88 13.84
C LEU A 362 2.45 -5.72 14.71
N LEU A 363 1.30 -6.14 14.18
CA LEU A 363 0.37 -7.06 14.87
C LEU A 363 0.98 -8.42 15.18
N ARG A 364 2.08 -8.80 14.51
CA ARG A 364 2.81 -10.03 14.82
C ARG A 364 3.80 -9.85 15.96
N VAL A 365 4.15 -8.61 16.33
CA VAL A 365 5.09 -8.34 17.43
C VAL A 365 4.39 -8.66 18.76
N PRO A 366 4.94 -9.54 19.61
CA PRO A 366 4.36 -9.84 20.91
C PRO A 366 4.33 -8.63 21.84
N ASP A 367 3.30 -8.55 22.70
CA ASP A 367 3.15 -7.45 23.66
C ASP A 367 4.41 -7.21 24.50
N GLY A 368 4.69 -5.94 24.77
CA GLY A 368 5.86 -5.48 25.52
C GLY A 368 7.19 -5.60 24.75
N HIS A 369 7.17 -6.05 23.48
CA HIS A 369 8.35 -6.12 22.63
C HIS A 369 8.26 -5.09 21.49
N ARG A 370 9.42 -4.81 20.87
CA ARG A 370 9.53 -3.96 19.68
C ARG A 370 10.29 -4.70 18.60
N LEU A 371 9.99 -4.42 17.33
CA LEU A 371 10.77 -4.96 16.22
C LEU A 371 12.21 -4.41 16.30
N ILE A 372 13.19 -5.29 16.12
CA ILE A 372 14.62 -4.93 16.25
C ILE A 372 15.09 -4.22 14.98
N THR A 373 14.79 -4.83 13.83
CA THR A 373 15.18 -4.33 12.51
C THR A 373 14.04 -4.55 11.51
N PRO A 374 13.53 -3.50 10.86
CA PRO A 374 13.66 -2.08 11.24
C PRO A 374 13.13 -1.82 12.65
N ARG A 375 13.65 -0.79 13.33
CA ARG A 375 13.17 -0.40 14.66
C ARG A 375 11.83 0.33 14.52
N ILE A 376 10.74 -0.42 14.67
CA ILE A 376 9.37 0.09 14.56
C ILE A 376 8.62 -0.17 15.87
N VAL A 377 7.86 0.83 16.31
CA VAL A 377 6.95 0.79 17.46
C VAL A 377 5.57 1.21 16.97
N ALA A 378 4.52 0.46 17.33
CA ALA A 378 3.17 0.72 16.83
C ALA A 378 2.65 2.10 17.24
N ASP A 379 2.76 2.44 18.52
CA ASP A 379 2.29 3.73 19.05
C ASP A 379 2.97 4.93 18.38
N ASP A 380 4.29 4.84 18.14
CA ASP A 380 5.04 5.89 17.44
C ASP A 380 4.50 6.07 16.00
N VAL A 381 4.21 4.97 15.29
CA VAL A 381 3.66 5.00 13.93
C VAL A 381 2.24 5.56 13.92
N ILE A 382 1.36 5.13 14.84
CA ILE A 382 0.00 5.66 14.99
C ILE A 382 0.06 7.17 15.23
N GLN A 383 0.89 7.61 16.18
CA GLN A 383 1.04 9.02 16.51
C GLN A 383 1.61 9.83 15.34
N GLY A 384 2.64 9.34 14.67
CA GLY A 384 3.25 10.01 13.53
C GLY A 384 2.29 10.19 12.36
N ILE A 385 1.50 9.16 12.03
CA ILE A 385 0.47 9.22 10.98
C ILE A 385 -0.67 10.15 11.41
N SER A 386 -1.16 10.03 12.64
CA SER A 386 -2.26 10.84 13.18
C SER A 386 -1.96 12.33 13.16
N ARG A 387 -0.74 12.72 13.56
CA ARG A 387 -0.25 14.10 13.46
C ARG A 387 -0.24 14.62 12.03
N THR A 388 0.17 13.77 11.09
CA THR A 388 0.24 14.14 9.68
C THR A 388 -1.17 14.31 9.10
N LEU A 389 -2.10 13.40 9.43
CA LEU A 389 -3.50 13.51 9.00
C LEU A 389 -4.20 14.72 9.61
N ALA A 390 -3.93 15.02 10.89
CA ALA A 390 -4.48 16.21 11.55
C ALA A 390 -4.08 17.51 10.84
N SER A 391 -2.88 17.57 10.24
CA SER A 391 -2.37 18.76 9.55
C SER A 391 -2.77 18.89 8.07
N PHE A 392 -3.64 18.01 7.55
CA PHE A 392 -4.14 18.10 6.17
C PHE A 392 -4.97 19.37 5.94
N ASN A 393 -4.78 20.06 4.82
CA ASN A 393 -5.62 21.19 4.42
C ASN A 393 -6.73 20.77 3.44
N ASP A 394 -6.51 19.70 2.68
CA ASP A 394 -7.48 19.17 1.72
C ASP A 394 -8.43 18.14 2.36
N ILE A 395 -9.67 18.55 2.61
CA ILE A 395 -10.71 17.69 3.17
C ILE A 395 -11.12 16.54 2.23
N LEU A 396 -11.02 16.69 0.91
CA LEU A 396 -11.30 15.61 -0.04
C LEU A 396 -10.25 14.52 0.12
N GLN A 397 -8.97 14.88 0.23
CA GLN A 397 -7.91 13.91 0.51
C GLN A 397 -8.12 13.24 1.87
N PHE A 398 -8.47 14.00 2.91
CA PHE A 398 -8.77 13.43 4.22
C PHE A 398 -9.93 12.41 4.18
N LYS A 399 -11.06 12.78 3.55
CA LYS A 399 -12.23 11.91 3.37
C LYS A 399 -11.87 10.65 2.56
N LYS A 400 -11.13 10.79 1.46
CA LYS A 400 -10.71 9.65 0.63
C LYS A 400 -9.68 8.75 1.30
N PHE A 401 -8.90 9.26 2.26
CA PHE A 401 -8.02 8.43 3.09
C PHE A 401 -8.81 7.51 4.01
N PHE A 402 -9.91 7.96 4.61
CA PHE A 402 -10.74 7.11 5.48
C PHE A 402 -11.84 6.33 4.74
N MET A 403 -11.96 6.52 3.42
CA MET A 403 -12.93 5.80 2.60
C MET A 403 -12.46 4.36 2.33
N THR A 404 -12.95 3.42 3.13
CA THR A 404 -12.64 1.98 3.01
C THR A 404 -13.73 1.23 2.23
N GLU A 405 -13.31 0.40 1.25
CA GLU A 405 -14.19 -0.52 0.49
C GLU A 405 -14.47 -1.82 1.27
N ASN A 406 -13.51 -2.31 2.06
CA ASN A 406 -13.62 -3.53 2.86
C ASN A 406 -13.29 -3.28 4.34
N LEU A 407 -14.32 -3.06 5.16
CA LEU A 407 -14.15 -2.75 6.59
C LEU A 407 -13.41 -3.86 7.34
N SER A 408 -13.69 -5.12 7.04
CA SER A 408 -13.08 -6.26 7.74
C SER A 408 -11.57 -6.34 7.51
N GLN A 409 -11.08 -5.95 6.32
CA GLN A 409 -9.65 -5.97 6.00
C GLN A 409 -8.86 -4.84 6.65
N GLU A 410 -9.49 -3.72 7.03
CA GLU A 410 -8.78 -2.55 7.55
C GLU A 410 -9.12 -2.25 9.04
N SER A 411 -9.93 -3.10 9.67
CA SER A 411 -10.41 -2.96 11.05
C SER A 411 -9.30 -2.90 12.11
N TYR A 412 -8.14 -3.48 11.81
CA TYR A 412 -7.03 -3.56 12.77
C TYR A 412 -6.20 -2.28 12.89
N PHE A 413 -6.39 -1.27 12.02
CA PHE A 413 -5.60 -0.03 12.09
C PHE A 413 -6.37 1.24 11.78
N ILE A 414 -7.38 1.22 10.90
CA ILE A 414 -8.12 2.45 10.55
C ILE A 414 -8.83 3.08 11.75
N PRO A 415 -9.51 2.32 12.63
CA PRO A 415 -10.09 2.89 13.85
C PRO A 415 -9.05 3.55 14.76
N LEU A 416 -7.89 2.92 14.94
CA LEU A 416 -6.78 3.47 15.73
C LEU A 416 -6.26 4.79 15.15
N LEU A 417 -6.14 4.89 13.82
CA LEU A 417 -5.75 6.13 13.17
C LEU A 417 -6.85 7.20 13.26
N ALA A 418 -8.12 6.83 13.17
CA ALA A 418 -9.23 7.77 13.31
C ALA A 418 -9.29 8.37 14.72
N GLU A 419 -9.19 7.54 15.76
CA GLU A 419 -9.13 7.99 17.16
C GLU A 419 -7.85 8.79 17.44
N GLY A 420 -6.69 8.32 16.99
CA GLY A 420 -5.43 9.02 17.15
C GLY A 420 -5.45 10.40 16.48
N THR A 421 -6.01 10.51 15.26
CA THR A 421 -6.16 11.78 14.55
C THR A 421 -7.12 12.71 15.27
N LEU A 422 -8.25 12.19 15.76
CA LEU A 422 -9.19 12.95 16.57
C LEU A 422 -8.52 13.51 17.84
N SER A 423 -7.73 12.68 18.54
CA SER A 423 -6.96 13.11 19.71
C SER A 423 -5.97 14.23 19.39
N GLU A 424 -5.23 14.15 18.28
CA GLU A 424 -4.28 15.20 17.89
C GLU A 424 -5.01 16.51 17.53
N ILE A 425 -6.14 16.48 16.82
CA ILE A 425 -6.94 17.70 16.53
C ILE A 425 -7.47 18.34 17.83
N LEU A 426 -7.85 17.52 18.82
CA LEU A 426 -8.36 18.01 20.10
C LEU A 426 -7.27 18.62 20.98
N LYS A 427 -6.02 18.12 20.92
CA LYS A 427 -4.88 18.71 21.64
C LYS A 427 -4.59 20.15 21.21
N ASP A 428 -4.77 20.45 19.93
CA ASP A 428 -4.52 21.80 19.41
C ASP A 428 -5.65 22.78 19.75
N THR A 429 -6.84 22.27 20.08
CA THR A 429 -8.06 23.08 20.31
C THR A 429 -8.48 23.17 21.79
N GLN A 430 -7.99 22.27 22.65
CA GLN A 430 -8.31 22.24 24.08
C GLN A 430 -7.05 22.24 24.95
N GLU A 431 -7.07 22.96 26.07
CA GLU A 431 -5.95 23.01 27.03
C GLU A 431 -5.73 21.68 27.78
N CYS A 432 -6.67 20.72 27.69
CA CYS A 432 -6.61 19.43 28.38
C CYS A 432 -6.31 18.27 27.41
N VAL A 433 -5.39 17.40 27.81
CA VAL A 433 -5.14 16.13 27.10
C VAL A 433 -6.33 15.19 27.30
N VAL A 434 -7.14 15.02 26.26
CA VAL A 434 -8.21 14.02 26.24
C VAL A 434 -7.63 12.67 25.84
N ILE A 435 -7.64 11.72 26.77
CA ILE A 435 -7.37 10.30 26.48
C ILE A 435 -8.69 9.71 25.98
N LEU A 436 -8.69 9.23 24.74
CA LEU A 436 -9.83 8.58 24.10
C LEU A 436 -9.71 7.05 24.28
N THR A 437 -10.86 6.40 24.45
CA THR A 437 -11.02 4.95 24.57
C THR A 437 -12.10 4.40 23.63
N LEU A 438 -12.48 5.17 22.61
CA LEU A 438 -13.51 4.82 21.64
C LEU A 438 -13.19 3.51 20.92
N VAL A 439 -11.93 3.27 20.56
CA VAL A 439 -11.49 2.04 19.90
C VAL A 439 -11.58 0.83 20.84
N GLU A 440 -11.20 1.00 22.11
CA GLU A 440 -11.35 -0.04 23.13
C GLU A 440 -12.82 -0.41 23.37
N ASN A 441 -13.71 0.59 23.23
CA ASN A 441 -15.15 0.46 23.40
C ASN A 441 -15.89 0.00 22.13
N LEU A 442 -15.21 -0.33 21.02
CA LEU A 442 -15.88 -0.74 19.77
C LEU A 442 -16.67 -2.06 19.87
N SER A 443 -16.45 -2.86 20.92
CA SER A 443 -17.24 -4.06 21.22
C SER A 443 -18.38 -3.81 22.20
N ASP A 444 -18.48 -2.62 22.79
CA ASP A 444 -19.53 -2.22 23.73
C ASP A 444 -20.18 -0.90 23.27
N GLY A 445 -21.29 -1.02 22.53
CA GLY A 445 -22.00 0.12 21.99
C GLY A 445 -22.50 1.12 23.04
N VAL A 446 -22.78 0.68 24.27
CA VAL A 446 -23.25 1.56 25.35
C VAL A 446 -22.11 2.44 25.85
N SER A 447 -20.96 1.82 26.17
CA SER A 447 -19.76 2.56 26.60
C SER A 447 -19.26 3.52 25.51
N PHE A 448 -19.30 3.09 24.25
CA PHE A 448 -18.99 3.94 23.10
C PHE A 448 -19.92 5.16 23.02
N CYS A 449 -21.24 4.97 23.08
CA CYS A 449 -22.20 6.07 23.02
C CYS A 449 -22.01 7.07 24.17
N ASN A 450 -21.74 6.57 25.38
CA ASN A 450 -21.47 7.41 26.55
C ASN A 450 -20.22 8.27 26.39
N GLU A 451 -19.15 7.71 25.82
CA GLU A 451 -17.93 8.45 25.52
C GLU A 451 -18.17 9.55 24.47
N VAL A 452 -18.90 9.25 23.38
CA VAL A 452 -19.29 10.24 22.37
C VAL A 452 -20.13 11.36 22.98
N ILE A 453 -21.11 11.03 23.84
CA ILE A 453 -21.89 12.03 24.59
C ILE A 453 -20.95 12.94 25.41
N GLY A 454 -19.95 12.35 26.08
CA GLY A 454 -18.93 13.07 26.83
C GLY A 454 -18.17 14.06 25.94
N LEU A 455 -17.67 13.62 24.78
CA LEU A 455 -16.94 14.46 23.84
C LEU A 455 -17.78 15.61 23.29
N VAL A 456 -19.04 15.35 22.93
CA VAL A 456 -19.96 16.40 22.46
C VAL A 456 -20.23 17.42 23.56
N LYS A 457 -20.47 16.98 24.80
CA LYS A 457 -20.67 17.87 25.96
C LYS A 457 -19.43 18.71 26.28
N SER A 458 -18.24 18.15 26.04
CA SER A 458 -16.95 18.85 26.16
C SER A 458 -16.67 19.80 24.99
N LYS A 459 -17.64 20.07 24.10
CA LYS A 459 -17.52 20.96 22.94
C LYS A 459 -16.45 20.53 21.92
N CYS A 460 -16.04 19.25 21.91
CA CYS A 460 -15.03 18.72 20.97
C CYS A 460 -15.45 18.83 19.48
N PHE A 461 -16.76 18.94 19.25
CA PHE A 461 -17.39 19.01 17.92
C PHE A 461 -18.07 20.36 17.68
N ALA A 462 -17.74 21.41 18.46
CA ALA A 462 -18.36 22.73 18.36
C ALA A 462 -17.33 23.79 17.98
N PHE A 463 -17.79 24.91 17.42
CA PHE A 463 -16.94 26.10 17.27
C PHE A 463 -16.57 26.63 18.66
N THR A 464 -15.28 26.93 18.88
CA THR A 464 -14.81 27.53 20.12
C THR A 464 -15.08 29.03 20.13
N GLU A 465 -15.30 29.61 21.31
CA GLU A 465 -15.61 31.05 21.49
C GLU A 465 -14.46 31.98 21.02
N GLN A 466 -13.27 31.43 20.81
CA GLN A 466 -12.09 32.13 20.31
C GLN A 466 -12.02 32.22 18.76
N CYS A 467 -12.91 31.53 18.03
CA CYS A 467 -12.93 31.55 16.58
C CYS A 467 -13.43 32.91 16.06
N SER A 468 -12.53 33.68 15.44
CA SER A 468 -12.86 34.93 14.75
C SER A 468 -13.35 34.65 13.31
N GLN A 469 -13.91 35.66 12.63
CA GLN A 469 -14.29 35.55 11.22
C GLN A 469 -13.08 35.23 10.31
N ALA A 470 -11.86 35.63 10.71
CA ALA A 470 -10.62 35.39 9.97
C ALA A 470 -10.09 33.94 10.11
N SER A 471 -10.55 33.18 11.10
CA SER A 471 -10.16 31.78 11.35
C SER A 471 -11.29 30.79 11.02
N TYR A 472 -12.33 31.24 10.31
CA TYR A 472 -13.52 30.43 10.05
C TYR A 472 -13.22 29.18 9.20
N GLU A 473 -12.45 29.33 8.12
CA GLU A 473 -12.14 28.23 7.20
C GLU A 473 -11.36 27.10 7.90
N GLU A 474 -10.38 27.47 8.73
CA GLU A 474 -9.59 26.54 9.53
C GLU A 474 -10.44 25.83 10.60
N ALA A 475 -11.34 26.57 11.27
CA ALA A 475 -12.26 25.99 12.23
C ALA A 475 -13.27 25.03 11.59
N VAL A 476 -13.82 25.37 10.42
CA VAL A 476 -14.71 24.48 9.64
C VAL A 476 -13.96 23.22 9.23
N LEU A 477 -12.76 23.36 8.69
CA LEU A 477 -11.94 22.23 8.26
C LEU A 477 -11.65 21.28 9.44
N ASN A 478 -11.28 21.80 10.61
CA ASN A 478 -11.01 20.98 11.79
C ASN A 478 -12.27 20.26 12.28
N ILE A 479 -13.43 20.94 12.28
CA ILE A 479 -14.71 20.31 12.62
C ILE A 479 -15.06 19.21 11.61
N GLU A 480 -14.90 19.46 10.30
CA GLU A 480 -15.15 18.44 9.28
C GLU A 480 -14.24 17.21 9.45
N LYS A 481 -12.97 17.41 9.81
CA LYS A 481 -12.06 16.28 10.11
C LYS A 481 -12.54 15.50 11.34
N CYS A 482 -12.91 16.18 12.42
CA CYS A 482 -13.46 15.55 13.61
C CYS A 482 -14.72 14.73 13.27
N ASP A 483 -15.63 15.31 12.49
CA ASP A 483 -16.84 14.63 12.03
C ASP A 483 -16.50 13.38 11.20
N VAL A 484 -15.56 13.47 10.27
CA VAL A 484 -15.09 12.31 9.49
C VAL A 484 -14.50 11.23 10.39
N CYS A 485 -13.62 11.57 11.34
CA CYS A 485 -13.05 10.61 12.29
C CYS A 485 -14.15 9.90 13.11
N LEU A 486 -15.13 10.65 13.62
CA LEU A 486 -16.24 10.07 14.37
C LEU A 486 -17.12 9.16 13.50
N LEU A 487 -17.43 9.57 12.26
CA LEU A 487 -18.19 8.75 11.31
C LEU A 487 -17.47 7.44 10.98
N VAL A 488 -16.14 7.47 10.86
CA VAL A 488 -15.34 6.25 10.66
C VAL A 488 -15.49 5.32 11.86
N LEU A 489 -15.30 5.82 13.08
CA LEU A 489 -15.45 5.02 14.30
C LEU A 489 -16.86 4.42 14.44
N LEU A 490 -17.90 5.21 14.16
CA LEU A 490 -19.29 4.73 14.13
C LEU A 490 -19.50 3.65 13.07
N ARG A 491 -18.93 3.80 11.87
CA ARG A 491 -19.03 2.80 10.81
C ARG A 491 -18.41 1.45 11.23
N TYR A 492 -17.30 1.48 11.96
CA TYR A 492 -16.66 0.28 12.51
C TYR A 492 -17.43 -0.33 13.68
N LEU A 493 -18.00 0.50 14.57
CA LEU A 493 -18.90 0.03 15.64
C LEU A 493 -20.07 -0.78 15.05
N LEU A 494 -20.75 -0.20 14.05
CA LEU A 494 -21.88 -0.85 13.38
C LEU A 494 -21.47 -2.12 12.64
N HIS A 495 -20.27 -2.17 12.09
CA HIS A 495 -19.74 -3.37 11.44
C HIS A 495 -19.49 -4.52 12.44
N LEU A 496 -19.06 -4.20 13.66
CA LEU A 496 -18.67 -5.19 14.67
C LEU A 496 -19.84 -5.71 15.50
N ILE A 497 -20.73 -4.83 15.97
CA ILE A 497 -21.84 -5.20 16.88
C ILE A 497 -23.16 -5.37 16.11
N GLY A 498 -23.28 -4.77 14.93
CA GLY A 498 -24.54 -4.68 14.19
C GLY A 498 -25.45 -3.57 14.74
N THR A 499 -26.32 -3.02 13.88
CA THR A 499 -27.26 -1.95 14.24
C THR A 499 -28.28 -2.41 15.29
N GLU A 500 -28.80 -3.63 15.16
CA GLU A 500 -29.87 -4.17 16.00
C GLU A 500 -29.52 -4.23 17.49
N ALA A 501 -28.24 -4.43 17.82
CA ALA A 501 -27.77 -4.53 19.20
C ALA A 501 -27.74 -3.17 19.95
N ILE A 502 -27.80 -2.05 19.23
CA ILE A 502 -27.59 -0.69 19.78
C ILE A 502 -28.87 0.17 19.68
N LEU A 503 -29.81 -0.19 18.79
CA LEU A 503 -31.01 0.61 18.51
C LEU A 503 -31.94 0.81 19.71
N ASP A 504 -32.00 -0.15 20.63
CA ASP A 504 -32.88 -0.09 21.81
C ASP A 504 -32.20 0.53 23.04
N ALA A 505 -30.91 0.89 22.94
CA ALA A 505 -30.17 1.46 24.06
C ALA A 505 -30.55 2.94 24.28
N LYS A 506 -30.86 3.30 25.53
CA LYS A 506 -31.18 4.69 25.92
C LYS A 506 -30.03 5.64 25.57
N GLU A 507 -28.80 5.17 25.71
CA GLU A 507 -27.57 5.90 25.46
C GLU A 507 -27.41 6.26 23.97
N GLN A 508 -27.92 5.44 23.05
CA GLN A 508 -27.91 5.74 21.62
C GLN A 508 -28.84 6.92 21.28
N LEU A 509 -30.05 6.94 21.84
CA LEU A 509 -30.97 8.08 21.72
C LEU A 509 -30.40 9.35 22.36
N GLU A 510 -29.77 9.23 23.53
CA GLU A 510 -29.11 10.37 24.18
C GLU A 510 -27.93 10.90 23.35
N MET A 511 -27.15 10.03 22.71
CA MET A 511 -26.07 10.41 21.78
C MET A 511 -26.63 11.18 20.58
N LEU A 512 -27.69 10.67 19.94
CA LEU A 512 -28.34 11.35 18.80
C LEU A 512 -28.83 12.75 19.20
N HIS A 513 -29.49 12.89 20.36
CA HIS A 513 -29.92 14.20 20.86
C HIS A 513 -28.75 15.13 21.19
N ALA A 514 -27.65 14.61 21.73
CA ALA A 514 -26.45 15.41 21.97
C ALA A 514 -25.87 15.96 20.65
N ILE A 515 -25.80 15.13 19.61
CA ILE A 515 -25.33 15.52 18.28
C ILE A 515 -26.29 16.55 17.63
N GLU A 516 -27.60 16.33 17.71
CA GLU A 516 -28.62 17.26 17.20
C GLU A 516 -28.51 18.65 17.85
N LYS A 517 -28.30 18.67 19.17
CA LYS A 517 -28.09 19.91 19.93
C LYS A 517 -26.78 20.60 19.52
N ASN A 518 -25.72 19.85 19.30
CA ASN A 518 -24.44 20.37 18.81
C ASN A 518 -24.58 21.03 17.43
N ASP A 519 -25.25 20.36 16.49
CA ASP A 519 -25.54 20.89 15.15
C ASP A 519 -26.40 22.16 15.19
N SER A 520 -27.38 22.19 16.11
CA SER A 520 -28.17 23.40 16.35
C SER A 520 -27.29 24.57 16.83
N GLY A 521 -26.32 24.30 17.70
CA GLY A 521 -25.31 25.27 18.13
C GLY A 521 -24.42 25.76 16.98
N ARG A 522 -23.94 24.84 16.13
CA ARG A 522 -23.15 25.18 14.92
C ARG A 522 -23.92 26.13 14.00
N ARG A 523 -25.20 25.85 13.73
CA ARG A 523 -26.07 26.70 12.91
C ARG A 523 -26.29 28.08 13.51
N GLN A 524 -26.52 28.15 14.83
CA GLN A 524 -26.68 29.44 15.53
C GLN A 524 -25.41 30.29 15.43
N TRP A 525 -24.25 29.65 15.58
CA TRP A 525 -22.97 30.33 15.47
C TRP A 525 -22.68 30.82 14.04
N ALA A 526 -22.93 29.98 13.02
CA ALA A 526 -22.80 30.37 11.61
C ALA A 526 -23.70 31.57 11.24
N LYS A 527 -24.94 31.58 11.75
CA LYS A 527 -25.87 32.70 11.61
C LYS A 527 -25.36 33.97 12.29
N ALA A 528 -24.80 33.86 13.50
CA ALA A 528 -24.27 35.00 14.25
C ALA A 528 -23.13 35.72 13.51
N LEU A 529 -22.35 34.98 12.72
CA LEU A 529 -21.25 35.53 11.90
C LEU A 529 -21.66 35.92 10.47
N ASN A 530 -22.95 35.86 10.12
CA ASN A 530 -23.48 36.13 8.77
C ASN A 530 -22.77 35.33 7.65
N LEU A 531 -22.41 34.09 7.94
CA LEU A 531 -21.79 33.20 6.96
C LEU A 531 -22.87 32.67 6.02
N GLY A 532 -22.70 32.85 4.71
CA GLY A 532 -23.70 32.49 3.69
C GLY A 532 -23.85 30.99 3.42
N ASN A 533 -23.04 30.15 4.06
CA ASN A 533 -23.02 28.69 3.89
C ASN A 533 -23.41 27.99 5.20
N ASP A 534 -24.12 26.88 5.09
CA ASP A 534 -24.41 26.03 6.24
C ASP A 534 -23.11 25.38 6.76
N PRO A 535 -22.92 25.28 8.09
CA PRO A 535 -21.78 24.57 8.66
C PRO A 535 -21.92 23.05 8.41
N PRO A 536 -20.83 22.28 8.53
CA PRO A 536 -20.92 20.81 8.50
C PRO A 536 -21.83 20.32 9.64
N LEU A 537 -22.72 19.39 9.30
CA LEU A 537 -23.72 18.83 10.22
C LEU A 537 -23.52 17.32 10.31
N LEU A 538 -23.52 16.79 11.52
CA LEU A 538 -23.27 15.39 11.79
C LEU A 538 -24.57 14.59 11.95
N TYR A 539 -25.61 15.20 12.55
CA TYR A 539 -26.88 14.55 12.88
C TYR A 539 -27.57 13.89 11.69
N PRO A 540 -27.69 14.50 10.49
CA PRO A 540 -28.38 13.87 9.36
C PRO A 540 -27.71 12.56 8.92
N ILE A 541 -26.38 12.52 8.95
CA ILE A 541 -25.62 11.33 8.52
C ILE A 541 -25.70 10.26 9.60
N VAL A 542 -25.48 10.61 10.87
CA VAL A 542 -25.52 9.63 11.97
C VAL A 542 -26.91 9.04 12.15
N SER A 543 -27.97 9.86 12.10
CA SER A 543 -29.36 9.35 12.16
C SER A 543 -29.68 8.38 11.02
N GLN A 544 -29.18 8.64 9.80
CA GLN A 544 -29.30 7.71 8.67
C GLN A 544 -28.54 6.39 8.91
N MET A 545 -27.33 6.43 9.47
CA MET A 545 -26.55 5.23 9.79
C MET A 545 -27.28 4.30 10.77
N PHE A 546 -28.08 4.86 11.69
CA PHE A 546 -28.92 4.13 12.63
C PHE A 546 -30.36 3.91 12.12
N GLY A 547 -30.68 4.17 10.86
CA GLY A 547 -32.01 3.88 10.29
C GLY A 547 -33.17 4.69 10.90
N VAL A 548 -32.88 5.83 11.55
CA VAL A 548 -33.90 6.70 12.18
C VAL A 548 -34.69 7.51 11.13
N HIS A 549 -34.17 7.61 9.90
CA HIS A 549 -34.87 8.17 8.75
C HIS A 549 -35.14 7.10 7.70
N ASP A 550 -36.38 6.62 7.69
CA ASP A 550 -36.93 5.81 6.62
C ASP A 550 -37.28 6.71 5.41
N LYS A 551 -36.63 6.44 4.27
CA LYS A 551 -36.83 6.97 2.91
C LYS A 551 -36.23 8.35 2.56
N SER A 552 -35.42 8.30 1.50
CA SER A 552 -34.82 9.39 0.70
C SER A 552 -33.61 10.11 1.31
N VAL A 553 -32.41 9.60 1.06
CA VAL A 553 -31.40 10.16 0.13
C VAL A 553 -30.22 9.16 0.12
N ILE A 554 -29.93 8.59 -1.05
CA ILE A 554 -28.70 7.84 -1.30
C ILE A 554 -27.59 8.89 -1.47
N ILE A 555 -26.50 8.80 -0.71
CA ILE A 555 -25.28 9.59 -0.99
C ILE A 555 -24.10 8.61 -1.09
N GLU A 556 -23.43 8.68 -2.25
CA GLU A 556 -22.19 7.99 -2.65
C GLU A 556 -20.92 8.61 -2.05
#